data_AF-A0A8X7VC59-F1
#
_entry.id   AF-A0A8X7VC59-F1
#
_cell.length_a   1.000
_cell.length_b   1.000
_cell.length_c   1.000
_cell.angle_alpha   90.00
_cell.angle_beta   90.00
_cell.angle_gamma   90.00
#
_symmetry.space_group_name_H-M   'P 1'
#
loop_
_entity.id
_entity.type
_entity.pdbx_description
1 polymer ?
#
loop_
_entity_poly.entity_id
_entity_poly.type
_entity_poly.pdbx_seq_one_letter_code
_entity_poly.pdbx_strand_id
1 'polypeptide(L)'
;MIRVQVMWQQMDPAEERRDTKRQKDYINMLGYVADSEYGIPTRCPCGGRIIHEVRRKEEYDTVPGKRFFTCKNYEADGFHYRQPWVIGVQEEIERLSKRVEEAEQVINGMPKLNYQIETLEAQVKILTVQVDNLHVEVTDMEKLECLSKRLQEAEEMLKGVPDLNKKIVSLEGQVEFLTGQVDNLTANVETLEKLCFD
;
A
#
# COMPACT_ATOMS: atom_id res chain seq x y z
N MET A 1 35.48 68.28 -53.81
CA MET A 1 34.59 67.12 -53.97
C MET A 1 35.42 65.86 -53.83
N ILE A 2 35.29 65.12 -52.72
CA ILE A 2 35.81 63.75 -52.63
C ILE A 2 34.69 62.95 -51.97
N ARG A 3 33.98 62.15 -52.78
CA ARG A 3 32.90 61.29 -52.32
C ARG A 3 33.52 59.91 -52.06
N VAL A 4 33.75 59.61 -50.78
CA VAL A 4 34.24 58.29 -50.35
C VAL A 4 33.11 57.29 -50.56
N GLN A 5 33.30 56.36 -51.50
CA GLN A 5 32.32 55.34 -51.81
C GLN A 5 32.61 54.11 -50.94
N VAL A 6 31.80 53.93 -49.90
CA VAL A 6 31.85 52.73 -49.04
C VAL A 6 31.07 51.63 -49.76
N MET A 7 31.78 50.63 -50.26
CA MET A 7 31.21 49.42 -50.85
C MET A 7 30.71 48.50 -49.72
N TRP A 8 29.42 48.52 -49.44
CA TRP A 8 28.77 47.47 -48.66
C TRP A 8 28.46 46.31 -49.62
N GLN A 9 29.26 45.24 -49.60
CA GLN A 9 28.86 43.99 -50.26
C GLN A 9 27.71 43.39 -49.46
N GLN A 10 26.50 43.41 -50.03
CA GLN A 10 25.36 42.66 -49.50
C GLN A 10 25.66 41.16 -49.62
N MET A 11 25.75 40.47 -48.48
CA MET A 11 25.86 39.02 -48.45
C MET A 11 24.57 38.37 -48.99
N ASP A 12 24.71 37.28 -49.73
CA ASP A 12 23.58 36.48 -50.22
C ASP A 12 22.76 35.91 -49.05
N PRO A 13 21.44 36.16 -48.97
CA PRO A 13 20.56 35.61 -47.92
C PRO A 13 20.57 34.08 -47.80
N ALA A 14 20.98 33.35 -48.84
CA ALA A 14 21.19 31.90 -48.74
C ALA A 14 22.51 31.55 -48.02
N GLU A 15 23.57 32.35 -48.20
CA GLU A 15 24.83 32.18 -47.47
C GLU A 15 24.65 32.51 -45.99
N GLU A 16 23.93 33.58 -45.66
CA GLU A 16 23.61 33.94 -44.27
C GLU A 16 22.85 32.82 -43.54
N ARG A 17 21.89 32.17 -44.22
CA ARG A 17 21.18 31.01 -43.68
C ARG A 17 22.09 29.80 -43.48
N ARG A 18 23.03 29.55 -44.41
CA ARG A 18 24.02 28.46 -44.28
C ARG A 18 24.96 28.73 -43.12
N ASP A 19 25.43 29.96 -42.97
CA ASP A 19 26.33 30.38 -41.90
C ASP A 19 25.67 30.28 -40.53
N THR A 20 24.44 30.79 -40.40
CA THR A 20 23.64 30.66 -39.18
C THR A 20 23.44 29.19 -38.78
N LYS A 21 23.19 28.30 -39.76
CA LYS A 21 23.07 26.87 -39.50
C LYS A 21 24.39 26.28 -38.99
N ARG A 22 25.51 26.59 -39.66
CA ARG A 22 26.84 26.14 -39.23
C ARG A 22 27.16 26.59 -37.80
N GLN A 23 26.84 27.83 -37.45
CA GLN A 23 27.06 28.36 -36.10
C GLN A 23 26.21 27.63 -35.06
N LYS A 24 24.94 27.34 -35.36
CA LYS A 24 24.08 26.53 -34.47
C LYS A 24 24.60 25.12 -34.28
N ASP A 25 25.01 24.47 -35.37
CA ASP A 25 25.56 23.12 -35.33
C ASP A 25 26.86 23.08 -34.51
N TYR A 26 27.72 24.09 -34.65
CA TYR A 26 28.92 24.26 -33.83
C TYR A 26 28.61 24.40 -32.33
N ILE A 27 27.66 25.27 -31.97
CA ILE A 27 27.24 25.46 -30.57
C ILE A 27 26.64 24.17 -30.00
N ASN A 28 25.81 23.48 -30.77
CA ASN A 28 25.23 22.20 -30.34
C ASN A 28 26.31 21.15 -30.10
N MET A 29 27.31 21.05 -30.99
CA MET A 29 28.42 20.12 -30.82
C MET A 29 29.26 20.43 -29.58
N LEU A 30 29.49 21.71 -29.26
CA LEU A 30 30.14 22.09 -28.00
C LEU A 30 29.33 21.65 -26.79
N GLY A 31 28.00 21.83 -26.83
CA GLY A 31 27.10 21.36 -25.78
C GLY A 31 27.18 19.85 -25.58
N TYR A 32 27.12 19.07 -26.67
CA TYR A 32 27.20 17.62 -26.59
C TYR A 32 28.53 17.11 -26.01
N VAL A 33 29.65 17.73 -26.38
CA VAL A 33 30.96 17.39 -25.79
C VAL A 33 30.96 17.70 -24.29
N ALA A 34 30.54 18.91 -23.89
CA ALA A 34 30.49 19.27 -22.47
C ALA A 34 29.57 18.33 -21.65
N ASP A 35 28.42 17.95 -22.20
CA ASP A 35 27.45 17.08 -21.51
C ASP A 35 27.96 15.63 -21.34
N SER A 36 28.90 15.18 -22.18
CA SER A 36 29.45 13.83 -22.12
C SER A 36 30.85 13.74 -21.53
N GLU A 37 31.37 14.83 -20.95
CA GLU A 37 32.71 14.92 -20.33
C GLU A 37 32.86 14.19 -18.99
N TYR A 38 31.83 13.48 -18.52
CA TYR A 38 31.86 12.82 -17.22
C TYR A 38 31.84 11.29 -17.32
N GLY A 39 32.79 10.65 -16.63
CA GLY A 39 32.90 9.21 -16.52
C GLY A 39 33.55 8.56 -17.74
N ILE A 40 33.21 7.29 -17.99
CA ILE A 40 33.76 6.55 -19.13
C ILE A 40 32.89 6.84 -20.37
N PRO A 41 33.42 7.54 -21.39
CA PRO A 41 32.63 7.83 -22.59
C PRO A 41 32.35 6.54 -23.36
N THR A 42 31.09 6.33 -23.73
CA THR A 42 30.66 5.14 -24.50
C THR A 42 30.47 5.43 -25.99
N ARG A 43 30.22 6.69 -26.34
CA ARG A 43 30.00 7.17 -27.71
C ARG A 43 30.49 8.61 -27.86
N CYS A 44 30.99 8.95 -29.05
CA CYS A 44 31.36 10.31 -29.41
C CYS A 44 30.16 11.09 -29.94
N PRO A 45 30.10 12.43 -29.78
CA PRO A 45 29.03 13.25 -30.36
C PRO A 45 28.89 13.11 -31.88
N CYS A 46 29.98 12.82 -32.60
CA CYS A 46 29.94 12.49 -34.03
C CYS A 46 29.31 11.12 -34.36
N GLY A 47 28.84 10.37 -33.35
CA GLY A 47 28.29 9.02 -33.47
C GLY A 47 29.35 7.90 -33.47
N GLY A 48 30.64 8.25 -33.53
CA GLY A 48 31.75 7.31 -33.49
C GLY A 48 31.79 6.49 -32.19
N ARG A 49 32.26 5.24 -32.30
CA ARG A 49 32.53 4.39 -31.13
C ARG A 49 33.80 4.86 -30.42
N ILE A 50 33.82 4.75 -29.10
CA ILE A 50 35.02 4.96 -28.29
C ILE A 50 35.88 3.70 -28.32
N ILE A 51 37.18 3.87 -28.55
CA ILE A 51 38.20 2.83 -28.55
C ILE A 51 39.19 3.07 -27.41
N HIS A 52 39.76 1.98 -26.89
CA HIS A 52 40.84 2.04 -25.91
C HIS A 52 42.17 2.21 -26.65
N GLU A 53 42.57 3.46 -26.80
CA GLU A 53 43.86 3.81 -27.40
C GLU A 53 44.98 3.55 -26.39
N VAL A 54 46.04 2.87 -26.83
CA VAL A 54 47.31 2.77 -26.11
C VAL A 54 48.37 3.45 -26.97
N ARG A 55 48.95 4.54 -26.48
CA ARG A 55 49.98 5.27 -27.22
C ARG A 55 51.26 4.44 -27.27
N ARG A 56 51.75 4.18 -28.50
CA ARG A 56 52.93 3.34 -28.74
C ARG A 56 54.22 4.12 -29.00
N LYS A 57 54.10 5.39 -29.41
CA LYS A 57 55.22 6.27 -29.75
C LYS A 57 55.28 7.46 -28.81
N GLU A 58 56.48 7.98 -28.66
CA GLU A 58 56.80 9.16 -27.87
C GLU A 58 56.54 10.41 -28.73
N GLU A 59 55.63 11.26 -28.28
CA GLU A 59 55.30 12.56 -28.90
C GLU A 59 55.34 13.62 -27.81
N TYR A 60 55.61 14.87 -28.20
CA TYR A 60 56.00 16.05 -27.39
C TYR A 60 55.54 16.08 -25.91
N ASP A 61 54.28 15.71 -25.61
CA ASP A 61 53.68 15.77 -24.26
C ASP A 61 53.22 14.41 -23.66
N THR A 62 53.49 13.29 -24.34
CA THR A 62 53.00 11.97 -23.92
C THR A 62 54.04 10.86 -24.04
N VAL A 63 54.39 10.30 -22.88
CA VAL A 63 55.22 9.08 -22.74
C VAL A 63 54.50 7.87 -23.36
N PRO A 64 55.23 6.94 -24.01
CA PRO A 64 54.69 5.66 -24.46
C PRO A 64 53.97 4.92 -23.33
N GLY A 65 52.87 4.24 -23.66
CA GLY A 65 52.06 3.46 -22.71
C GLY A 65 50.87 4.20 -22.10
N LYS A 66 50.77 5.53 -22.28
CA LYS A 66 49.56 6.29 -21.87
C LYS A 66 48.32 5.75 -22.60
N ARG A 67 47.22 5.61 -21.85
CA ARG A 67 45.94 5.07 -22.32
C ARG A 67 44.89 6.16 -22.42
N PHE A 68 44.06 6.09 -23.44
CA PHE A 68 43.00 7.05 -23.71
C PHE A 68 41.70 6.35 -24.13
N PHE A 69 40.59 6.97 -23.80
CA PHE A 69 39.30 6.74 -24.45
C PHE A 69 39.21 7.68 -25.64
N THR A 70 39.29 7.13 -26.85
CA THR A 70 39.45 7.93 -28.08
C THR A 70 38.33 7.61 -29.06
N CYS A 71 37.79 8.60 -29.75
CA CYS A 71 36.87 8.36 -30.85
C CYS A 71 37.56 7.59 -31.99
N LYS A 72 36.89 6.60 -32.59
CA LYS A 72 37.40 5.94 -33.79
C LYS A 72 37.69 6.91 -34.94
N ASN A 73 36.93 8.01 -35.02
CA ASN A 73 37.06 9.06 -36.03
C ASN A 73 37.77 10.30 -35.46
N TYR A 74 38.70 10.12 -34.52
CA TYR A 74 39.30 11.24 -33.81
C TYR A 74 39.99 12.23 -34.74
N GLU A 75 39.57 13.49 -34.65
CA GLU A 75 40.22 14.65 -35.24
C GLU A 75 40.63 15.61 -34.09
N ALA A 76 41.75 16.32 -34.24
CA ALA A 76 42.21 17.29 -33.24
C ALA A 76 41.44 18.63 -33.36
N ASP A 77 40.12 18.54 -33.46
CA ASP A 77 39.17 19.63 -33.74
C ASP A 77 38.44 20.13 -32.49
N GLY A 78 38.61 19.44 -31.36
CA GLY A 78 37.90 19.73 -30.11
C GLY A 78 36.48 19.14 -30.03
N PHE A 79 36.00 18.47 -31.08
CA PHE A 79 34.69 17.83 -31.12
C PHE A 79 34.73 16.31 -30.95
N HIS A 80 35.93 15.74 -31.02
CA HIS A 80 36.14 14.31 -30.86
C HIS A 80 36.77 13.97 -29.51
N TYR A 81 36.18 12.96 -28.84
CA TYR A 81 36.73 12.49 -27.58
C TYR A 81 38.14 11.95 -27.73
N ARG A 82 39.01 12.42 -26.84
CA ARG A 82 40.28 11.80 -26.47
C ARG A 82 40.58 12.12 -25.02
N GLN A 83 39.97 11.37 -24.12
CA GLN A 83 40.11 11.56 -22.67
C GLN A 83 41.16 10.59 -22.10
N PRO A 84 42.06 11.03 -21.21
CA PRO A 84 42.95 10.12 -20.50
C PRO A 84 42.16 9.06 -19.73
N TRP A 85 42.57 7.79 -19.84
CA TRP A 85 41.88 6.67 -19.20
C TRP A 85 41.69 6.86 -17.69
N VAL A 86 42.70 7.41 -17.01
CA VAL A 86 42.68 7.65 -15.56
C VAL A 86 41.56 8.60 -15.12
N ILE A 87 41.26 9.64 -15.91
CA ILE A 87 40.22 10.61 -15.56
C ILE A 87 38.85 9.95 -15.66
N GLY A 88 38.54 9.33 -16.81
CA GLY A 88 37.22 8.71 -17.01
C GLY A 88 36.95 7.56 -16.04
N VAL A 89 37.99 6.81 -15.66
CA VAL A 89 37.87 5.75 -14.64
C VAL A 89 37.70 6.33 -13.23
N GLN A 90 38.44 7.38 -12.88
CA GLN A 90 38.29 8.02 -11.57
C GLN A 90 36.87 8.58 -11.38
N GLU A 91 36.36 9.33 -12.35
CA GLU A 91 35.01 9.90 -12.32
C GLU A 91 33.94 8.80 -12.22
N GLU A 92 34.11 7.70 -12.96
CA GLU A 92 33.19 6.57 -12.89
C GLU A 92 33.25 5.84 -11.54
N ILE A 93 34.44 5.71 -10.94
CA ILE A 93 34.60 5.18 -9.58
C ILE A 93 33.89 6.08 -8.57
N GLU A 94 34.10 7.40 -8.62
CA GLU A 94 33.45 8.35 -7.71
C GLU A 94 31.91 8.27 -7.82
N ARG A 95 31.40 8.21 -9.06
CA ARG A 95 29.98 8.03 -9.34
C ARG A 95 29.43 6.71 -8.79
N LEU A 96 30.16 5.61 -8.98
CA LEU A 96 29.76 4.30 -8.48
C LEU A 96 29.83 4.22 -6.95
N SER A 97 30.86 4.78 -6.33
CA SER A 97 31.00 4.87 -4.87
C SER A 97 29.79 5.56 -4.25
N LYS A 98 29.36 6.71 -4.79
CA LYS A 98 28.15 7.40 -4.32
C LYS A 98 26.90 6.52 -4.40
N ARG A 99 26.70 5.81 -5.52
CA ARG A 99 25.57 4.89 -5.69
C ARG A 99 25.61 3.71 -4.72
N VAL A 100 26.81 3.23 -4.40
CA VAL A 100 27.01 2.16 -3.41
C VAL A 100 26.67 2.66 -2.00
N GLU A 101 27.11 3.87 -1.63
CA GLU A 101 26.74 4.50 -0.35
C GLU A 101 25.23 4.71 -0.22
N GLU A 102 24.57 5.19 -1.28
CA GLU A 102 23.10 5.32 -1.32
C GLU A 102 22.40 3.96 -1.15
N ALA A 103 22.89 2.91 -1.81
CA ALA A 103 22.35 1.56 -1.66
C ALA A 103 22.59 0.99 -0.25
N GLU A 104 23.75 1.26 0.35
CA GLU A 104 24.07 0.86 1.71
C GLU A 104 23.14 1.51 2.73
N GLN A 105 22.79 2.80 2.57
CA GLN A 105 21.81 3.47 3.42
C GLN A 105 20.44 2.79 3.37
N VAL A 106 20.00 2.33 2.19
CA VAL A 106 18.74 1.58 2.03
C VAL A 106 18.82 0.24 2.76
N ILE A 107 19.92 -0.50 2.59
CA ILE A 107 20.12 -1.81 3.25
C ILE A 107 20.15 -1.64 4.77
N ASN A 108 20.81 -0.61 5.29
CA ASN A 108 20.87 -0.30 6.71
C ASN A 108 19.50 0.09 7.31
N GLY A 109 18.55 0.54 6.49
CA GLY A 109 17.17 0.79 6.90
C GLY A 109 16.31 -0.48 7.05
N MET A 110 16.73 -1.59 6.44
CA MET A 110 15.97 -2.84 6.38
C MET A 110 15.67 -3.47 7.75
N PRO A 111 16.60 -3.52 8.73
CA PRO A 111 16.31 -4.10 10.04
C PRO A 111 15.17 -3.39 10.79
N LYS A 112 15.09 -2.05 10.67
CA LYS A 112 14.03 -1.26 11.30
C LYS A 112 12.65 -1.60 10.72
N LEU A 113 12.56 -1.71 9.39
CA LEU A 113 11.33 -2.12 8.71
C LEU A 113 10.97 -3.56 9.07
N ASN A 114 11.95 -4.46 9.15
CA ASN A 114 11.72 -5.86 9.54
C ASN A 114 11.14 -5.95 10.96
N TYR A 115 11.68 -5.19 11.92
CA TYR A 115 11.14 -5.12 13.27
C TYR A 115 9.69 -4.60 13.31
N GLN A 116 9.36 -3.59 12.48
CA GLN A 116 8.00 -3.08 12.37
C GLN A 116 7.04 -4.13 11.78
N ILE A 117 7.48 -4.89 10.77
CA ILE A 117 6.70 -5.98 10.18
C ILE A 117 6.43 -7.06 11.24
N GLU A 118 7.46 -7.53 11.94
CA GLU A 118 7.31 -8.55 13.00
C GLU A 118 6.33 -8.09 14.10
N THR A 119 6.40 -6.81 14.48
CA THR A 119 5.50 -6.22 15.47
C THR A 119 4.05 -6.19 14.96
N LEU A 120 3.83 -5.79 13.71
CA LEU A 120 2.51 -5.75 13.10
C LEU A 120 1.93 -7.16 12.92
N GLU A 121 2.75 -8.13 12.51
CA GLU A 121 2.35 -9.53 12.41
C GLU A 121 1.90 -10.11 13.76
N ALA A 122 2.60 -9.76 14.84
CA ALA A 122 2.19 -10.15 16.19
C ALA A 122 0.84 -9.53 16.59
N GLN A 123 0.62 -8.25 16.29
CA GLN A 123 -0.66 -7.57 16.56
C GLN A 123 -1.80 -8.18 15.75
N VAL A 124 -1.60 -8.48 14.47
CA VAL A 124 -2.60 -9.14 13.63
C VAL A 124 -2.99 -10.49 14.19
N LYS A 125 -2.02 -11.31 14.64
CA LYS A 125 -2.29 -12.60 15.28
C LYS A 125 -3.17 -12.46 16.54
N ILE A 126 -2.88 -11.46 17.38
CA ILE A 126 -3.68 -11.19 18.58
C ILE A 126 -5.10 -10.78 18.20
N LEU A 127 -5.25 -9.87 17.24
CA LEU A 127 -6.56 -9.40 16.77
C LEU A 127 -7.38 -10.55 16.15
N THR A 128 -6.76 -11.46 15.40
CA THR A 128 -7.43 -12.64 14.86
C THR A 128 -8.04 -13.48 15.99
N VAL A 129 -7.28 -13.77 17.05
CA VAL A 129 -7.80 -14.53 18.21
C VAL A 129 -8.94 -13.79 18.89
N GLN A 130 -8.86 -12.46 19.01
CA GLN A 130 -9.95 -11.66 19.59
C GLN A 130 -11.22 -11.72 18.73
N VAL A 131 -11.09 -11.66 17.41
CA VAL A 131 -12.22 -11.80 16.48
C VAL A 131 -12.84 -13.20 16.59
N ASP A 132 -12.04 -14.25 16.67
CA ASP A 132 -12.54 -15.62 16.84
C ASP A 132 -13.31 -15.78 18.17
N ASN A 133 -12.78 -15.22 19.27
CA ASN A 133 -13.47 -15.24 20.56
C ASN A 133 -14.79 -14.48 20.52
N LEU A 134 -14.79 -13.26 19.95
CA LEU A 134 -16.01 -12.48 19.79
C LEU A 134 -17.03 -13.19 18.89
N HIS A 135 -16.58 -13.90 17.87
CA HIS A 135 -17.46 -14.69 17.01
C HIS A 135 -18.18 -15.78 17.82
N VAL A 136 -17.46 -16.51 18.68
CA VAL A 136 -18.07 -17.49 19.60
C VAL A 136 -19.10 -16.82 20.51
N GLU A 137 -18.76 -15.68 21.13
CA GLU A 137 -19.71 -14.95 21.99
C GLU A 137 -20.98 -14.51 21.24
N VAL A 138 -20.84 -14.06 19.98
CA VAL A 138 -21.99 -13.70 19.14
C VAL A 138 -22.86 -14.92 18.83
N THR A 139 -22.28 -16.08 18.52
CA THR A 139 -23.06 -17.31 18.32
C THR A 139 -23.78 -17.78 19.59
N ASP A 140 -23.18 -17.56 20.76
CA ASP A 140 -23.85 -17.84 22.03
C ASP A 140 -25.03 -16.90 22.28
N MET A 141 -24.95 -15.63 21.85
CA MET A 141 -26.09 -14.71 21.89
C MET A 141 -27.25 -15.16 20.99
N GLU A 142 -27.04 -15.90 19.91
CA GLU A 142 -28.13 -16.47 19.10
C GLU A 142 -29.02 -17.43 19.92
N LYS A 143 -28.48 -18.07 20.97
CA LYS A 143 -29.27 -18.89 21.90
C LYS A 143 -30.33 -18.06 22.65
N LEU A 144 -30.13 -16.76 22.82
CA LEU A 144 -31.13 -15.85 23.39
C LEU A 144 -32.37 -15.75 22.50
N GLU A 145 -32.24 -15.85 21.17
CA GLU A 145 -33.38 -15.85 20.26
C GLU A 145 -34.26 -17.10 20.49
N CYS A 146 -33.63 -18.26 20.71
CA CYS A 146 -34.35 -19.49 21.06
C CYS A 146 -35.06 -19.37 22.41
N LEU A 147 -34.39 -18.81 23.42
CA LEU A 147 -35.03 -18.53 24.71
C LEU A 147 -36.18 -17.53 24.59
N SER A 148 -36.05 -16.52 23.73
CA SER A 148 -37.12 -15.54 23.45
C SER A 148 -38.36 -16.21 22.85
N LYS A 149 -38.21 -17.13 21.88
CA LYS A 149 -39.33 -17.91 21.33
C LYS A 149 -40.04 -18.73 22.40
N ARG A 150 -39.26 -19.42 23.25
CA ARG A 150 -39.81 -20.20 24.38
C ARG A 150 -40.53 -19.32 25.41
N LEU A 151 -40.03 -18.11 25.67
CA LEU A 151 -40.69 -17.16 26.56
C LEU A 151 -42.05 -16.73 25.98
N GLN A 152 -42.10 -16.43 24.68
CA GLN A 152 -43.35 -16.08 23.99
C GLN A 152 -44.39 -17.21 24.04
N GLU A 153 -43.96 -18.46 23.83
CA GLU A 153 -44.83 -19.63 23.99
C GLU A 153 -45.39 -19.75 25.43
N ALA A 154 -44.55 -19.53 26.44
CA ALA A 154 -44.98 -19.54 27.84
C ALA A 154 -45.97 -18.41 28.16
N GLU A 155 -45.76 -17.21 27.62
CA GLU A 155 -46.69 -16.08 27.74
C GLU A 155 -48.04 -16.37 27.08
N GLU A 156 -48.07 -17.08 25.95
CA GLU A 156 -49.32 -17.51 25.32
C GLU A 156 -50.09 -18.52 26.17
N MET A 157 -49.39 -19.49 26.77
CA MET A 157 -50.02 -20.45 27.70
C MET A 157 -50.64 -19.74 28.91
N LEU A 158 -49.99 -18.70 29.44
CA LEU A 158 -50.50 -17.89 30.55
C LEU A 158 -51.87 -17.26 30.26
N LYS A 159 -52.20 -16.97 28.98
CA LYS A 159 -53.52 -16.42 28.60
C LYS A 159 -54.68 -17.36 28.90
N GLY A 160 -54.44 -18.67 29.03
CA GLY A 160 -55.47 -19.66 29.37
C GLY A 160 -55.78 -19.76 30.87
N VAL A 161 -54.90 -19.23 31.74
CA VAL A 161 -55.05 -19.30 33.20
C VAL A 161 -56.34 -18.64 33.71
N PRO A 162 -56.78 -17.46 33.22
CA PRO A 162 -58.02 -16.84 33.68
C PRO A 162 -59.27 -17.70 33.47
N ASP A 163 -59.36 -18.43 32.34
CA ASP A 163 -60.50 -19.28 32.06
C ASP A 163 -60.49 -20.56 32.90
N LEU A 164 -59.31 -21.14 33.15
CA LEU A 164 -59.16 -22.20 34.15
C LEU A 164 -59.56 -21.70 35.54
N ASN A 165 -59.18 -20.49 35.91
CA ASN A 165 -59.53 -19.89 37.20
C ASN A 165 -61.05 -19.71 37.35
N LYS A 166 -61.76 -19.28 36.30
CA LYS A 166 -63.23 -19.23 36.29
C LYS A 166 -63.86 -20.61 36.52
N LYS A 167 -63.32 -21.66 35.90
CA LYS A 167 -63.79 -23.03 36.11
C LYS A 167 -63.57 -23.49 37.55
N ILE A 168 -62.41 -23.18 38.14
CA ILE A 168 -62.12 -23.47 39.56
C ILE A 168 -63.16 -22.81 40.45
N VAL A 169 -63.39 -21.50 40.31
CA VAL A 169 -64.39 -20.76 41.11
C VAL A 169 -65.79 -21.36 40.96
N SER A 170 -66.17 -21.75 39.73
CA SER A 170 -67.45 -22.41 39.49
C SER A 170 -67.55 -23.78 40.18
N LEU A 171 -66.47 -24.56 40.19
CA LEU A 171 -66.42 -25.87 40.85
C LEU A 171 -66.41 -25.72 42.37
N GLU A 172 -65.68 -24.74 42.90
CA GLU A 172 -65.68 -24.40 44.33
C GLU A 172 -67.09 -24.09 44.82
N GLY A 173 -67.84 -23.27 44.07
CA GLY A 173 -69.25 -22.99 44.40
C GLY A 173 -70.16 -24.21 44.33
N GLN A 174 -69.91 -25.15 43.40
CA GLN A 174 -70.66 -26.42 43.36
C GLN A 174 -70.34 -27.30 44.57
N VAL A 175 -69.08 -27.36 45.00
CA VAL A 175 -68.67 -28.10 46.20
C VAL A 175 -69.35 -27.52 47.43
N GLU A 176 -69.31 -26.20 47.62
CA GLU A 176 -69.93 -25.52 48.76
C GLU A 176 -71.44 -25.78 48.85
N PHE A 177 -72.14 -25.76 47.70
CA PHE A 177 -73.56 -26.11 47.63
C PHE A 177 -73.84 -27.57 48.04
N LEU A 178 -73.06 -28.52 47.50
CA LEU A 178 -73.20 -29.94 47.84
C LEU A 178 -72.88 -30.21 49.31
N THR A 179 -71.87 -29.54 49.87
CA THR A 179 -71.55 -29.61 51.31
C THR A 179 -72.75 -29.19 52.14
N GLY A 180 -73.40 -28.07 51.81
CA GLY A 180 -74.61 -27.62 52.51
C GLY A 180 -75.78 -28.63 52.41
N GLN A 181 -75.92 -29.33 51.28
CA GLN A 181 -76.91 -30.41 51.16
C GLN A 181 -76.59 -31.59 52.08
N VAL A 182 -75.32 -31.99 52.18
CA VAL A 182 -74.85 -33.05 53.09
C VAL A 182 -75.10 -32.66 54.54
N ASP A 183 -74.79 -31.42 54.95
CA ASP A 183 -75.02 -30.94 56.31
C ASP A 183 -76.51 -31.01 56.69
N ASN A 184 -77.39 -30.60 55.79
CA ASN A 184 -78.84 -30.65 56.00
C ASN A 184 -79.34 -32.10 56.13
N LEU A 185 -78.91 -32.99 55.22
CA LEU A 185 -79.26 -34.41 55.30
C LEU A 185 -78.73 -35.04 56.59
N THR A 186 -77.53 -34.68 57.03
CA THR A 186 -76.94 -35.14 58.30
C THR A 186 -77.80 -34.73 59.49
N ALA A 187 -78.20 -33.46 59.58
CA ALA A 187 -79.10 -32.98 60.64
C ALA A 187 -80.47 -33.67 60.64
N ASN A 188 -81.01 -33.96 59.45
CA ASN A 188 -82.27 -34.70 59.32
C ASN A 188 -82.11 -36.15 59.83
N VAL A 189 -81.00 -36.82 59.51
CA VAL A 189 -80.69 -38.17 60.02
C VAL A 189 -80.57 -38.15 61.54
N GLU A 190 -79.83 -37.20 62.14
CA GLU A 190 -79.73 -37.06 63.60
C GLU A 190 -81.10 -36.85 64.27
N THR A 191 -81.98 -36.08 63.64
CA THR A 191 -83.34 -35.84 64.14
C THR A 191 -84.19 -37.12 64.08
N LEU A 192 -84.10 -37.87 62.98
CA LEU A 192 -84.78 -39.16 62.84
C LEU A 192 -84.25 -40.21 63.82
N GLU A 193 -82.94 -40.26 64.06
CA GLU A 193 -82.34 -41.14 65.07
C GLU A 193 -82.90 -40.85 66.46
N LYS A 194 -83.05 -39.58 66.86
CA LYS A 194 -83.71 -39.22 68.13
C LYS A 194 -85.17 -39.68 68.20
N LEU A 195 -85.93 -39.56 67.12
CA LEU A 195 -87.34 -39.99 67.08
C LEU A 195 -87.53 -41.51 67.09
N CYS A 196 -86.54 -42.28 66.63
CA CYS A 196 -86.64 -43.74 66.52
C CYS A 196 -86.02 -44.50 67.70
N PHE A 197 -85.20 -43.85 68.53
CA PHE A 197 -84.46 -44.48 69.63
C PHE A 197 -84.73 -43.89 71.03
N ASP A 198 -85.62 -42.88 71.15
CA ASP A 198 -86.33 -42.50 72.40
C ASP A 198 -87.69 -43.22 72.50
#